data_AF-A0A1S4AIF5-F1
#
_entry.id   AF-A0A1S4AIF5-F1
#
_cell.length_a   1.000
_cell.length_b   1.000
_cell.length_c   1.000
_cell.angle_alpha   90.00
_cell.angle_beta   90.00
_cell.angle_gamma   90.00
#
_symmetry.space_group_name_H-M   'P 1'
#
loop_
_entity.id
_entity.type
_entity.pdbx_description
1 polymer ?
#
loop_
_entity_poly.entity_id
_entity_poly.type
_entity_poly.pdbx_seq_one_letter_code
_entity_poly.pdbx_strand_id
1 'polypeptide(L)'
;MTRSVGLSQQERTISNHKYKPYHPKQHSKTYSLFSIYSPKFSIYFLITCAILFIVFQIQSLQTPSSSPSTSLLPSWTFLNQWQKVIINTTTSISTFNNDHNCNNDQDNLTKSMTMKLRESVTFLPLKDLRYSSTAQQGHTWFMSSMYDTHEEGEVQYQIFPSNASKGRVLCLKGNDTHDGAWNYYALAWPETLPYNSTLKKGLIFVSYNHYNYDNIWHGLSAMVPFVAWHIKNQCSLVPSRWILYHWGELRIKMGPWLKSLMEATFGEPLHIETNNYGNEESENMNASCFEDAVVMRHNEGGMSRHKRIEVYDLLRCKARIYCNVSLEVRLSEVNEGGLPVIGMTMYMRTGPRSFKNESVVIKIFEKECQKVEGCRFIVAYSSNRTFCEQ
;
A
#
# COMPACT_ATOMS: atom_id res chain seq x y z
N MET A 1 -8.14 -63.33 44.02
CA MET A 1 -9.10 -63.33 42.90
C MET A 1 -8.34 -62.94 41.64
N THR A 2 -7.81 -63.93 40.89
CA THR A 2 -8.23 -64.31 39.51
C THR A 2 -8.10 -63.15 38.51
N ARG A 3 -7.36 -63.20 37.40
CA ARG A 3 -6.78 -64.33 36.64
C ARG A 3 -5.73 -63.78 35.65
N SER A 4 -4.81 -64.66 35.27
CA SER A 4 -3.75 -64.55 34.26
C SER A 4 -4.25 -64.31 32.82
N VAL A 5 -3.34 -63.86 31.94
CA VAL A 5 -2.99 -64.33 30.56
C VAL A 5 -2.28 -63.13 29.88
N GLY A 6 -1.12 -63.20 29.22
CA GLY A 6 -0.35 -64.29 28.63
C GLY A 6 0.17 -63.80 27.27
N LEU A 7 1.48 -63.95 27.06
CA LEU A 7 2.27 -63.53 25.89
C LEU A 7 1.77 -64.08 24.54
N SER A 8 2.12 -63.40 23.45
CA SER A 8 2.66 -64.07 22.26
C SER A 8 3.42 -63.10 21.34
N GLN A 9 4.53 -63.61 20.82
CA GLN A 9 5.59 -63.01 20.03
C GLN A 9 5.48 -63.64 18.64
N GLN A 10 5.52 -62.88 17.54
CA GLN A 10 5.86 -63.49 16.25
C GLN A 10 6.57 -62.56 15.26
N GLU A 11 7.51 -63.21 14.57
CA GLU A 11 8.63 -62.75 13.77
C GLU A 11 8.32 -62.04 12.44
N ARG A 12 9.22 -61.11 12.10
CA ARG A 12 9.94 -60.97 10.82
C ARG A 12 9.35 -61.67 9.58
N THR A 13 9.12 -60.90 8.52
CA THR A 13 9.60 -61.30 7.18
C THR A 13 9.86 -60.10 6.27
N ILE A 14 11.07 -60.09 5.71
CA ILE A 14 11.56 -59.25 4.63
C ILE A 14 11.00 -59.80 3.31
N SER A 15 10.56 -58.94 2.39
CA SER A 15 10.34 -59.32 0.99
C SER A 15 10.94 -58.29 0.04
N ASN A 16 12.08 -58.67 -0.53
CA ASN A 16 12.67 -58.15 -1.76
C ASN A 16 11.90 -58.65 -2.99
N HIS A 17 11.76 -57.81 -4.02
CA HIS A 17 11.74 -58.09 -5.47
C HIS A 17 10.94 -56.98 -6.19
N LYS A 18 11.26 -56.49 -7.39
CA LYS A 18 12.20 -56.93 -8.43
C LYS A 18 12.47 -55.76 -9.39
N TYR A 19 13.63 -55.85 -10.05
CA TYR A 19 14.21 -54.96 -11.05
C TYR A 19 13.49 -54.93 -12.43
N LYS A 20 13.60 -53.77 -13.10
CA LYS A 20 13.80 -53.49 -14.57
C LYS A 20 12.67 -53.80 -15.57
N PRO A 21 12.66 -53.24 -16.82
CA PRO A 21 13.66 -52.39 -17.50
C PRO A 21 13.17 -51.15 -18.30
N TYR A 22 14.12 -50.22 -18.47
CA TYR A 22 14.52 -49.41 -19.65
C TYR A 22 13.75 -49.43 -20.99
N HIS A 23 13.56 -48.19 -21.52
CA HIS A 23 13.62 -47.71 -22.92
C HIS A 23 12.42 -47.87 -23.88
N PRO A 24 12.25 -47.01 -24.94
CA PRO A 24 13.20 -46.04 -25.50
C PRO A 24 12.67 -44.62 -25.81
N LYS A 25 13.63 -43.77 -26.19
CA LYS A 25 13.56 -42.43 -26.78
C LYS A 25 12.45 -42.29 -27.83
N GLN A 26 11.61 -41.26 -27.69
CA GLN A 26 10.76 -40.79 -28.78
C GLN A 26 11.53 -39.79 -29.65
N HIS A 27 11.57 -40.12 -30.94
CA HIS A 27 12.12 -39.33 -32.02
C HIS A 27 11.58 -37.90 -32.05
N SER A 28 12.49 -36.92 -32.08
CA SER A 28 12.21 -35.59 -32.60
C SER A 28 11.80 -35.72 -34.07
N LYS A 29 10.50 -35.64 -34.35
CA LYS A 29 10.02 -35.37 -35.70
C LYS A 29 10.33 -33.91 -36.02
N THR A 30 11.29 -33.71 -36.90
CA THR A 30 11.52 -32.45 -37.62
C THR A 30 10.23 -32.13 -38.37
N TYR A 31 9.42 -31.19 -37.87
CA TYR A 31 8.32 -30.65 -38.65
C TYR A 31 8.93 -29.76 -39.73
N SER A 32 8.88 -30.30 -40.95
CA SER A 32 8.89 -29.56 -42.21
C SER A 32 8.15 -28.22 -42.04
N LEU A 33 8.89 -27.11 -42.14
CA LEU A 33 8.32 -25.77 -42.30
C LEU A 33 7.48 -25.78 -43.58
N PHE A 34 6.17 -25.94 -43.42
CA PHE A 34 5.22 -25.65 -44.48
C PHE A 34 5.38 -24.18 -44.84
N SER A 35 5.84 -23.94 -46.07
CA SER A 35 5.81 -22.65 -46.73
C SER A 35 4.35 -22.22 -46.88
N ILE A 36 3.87 -21.40 -45.93
CA ILE A 36 2.58 -20.71 -46.01
C ILE A 36 2.89 -19.23 -46.26
N TYR A 37 3.52 -18.94 -47.40
CA TYR A 37 3.56 -17.58 -47.93
C TYR A 37 2.64 -17.51 -49.15
N SER A 38 1.33 -17.49 -48.87
CA SER A 38 0.37 -16.96 -49.83
C SER A 38 0.33 -15.44 -49.67
N PRO A 39 0.50 -14.64 -50.74
CA PRO A 39 0.46 -13.17 -50.65
C PRO A 39 -0.86 -12.67 -50.05
N LYS A 40 -1.95 -13.45 -50.15
CA LYS A 40 -3.23 -13.13 -49.52
C LYS A 40 -3.15 -13.16 -47.99
N PHE A 41 -2.40 -14.10 -47.39
CA PHE A 41 -2.26 -14.20 -45.93
C PHE A 41 -1.42 -13.05 -45.37
N SER A 42 -0.40 -12.60 -46.11
CA SER A 42 0.38 -11.41 -45.77
C SER A 42 -0.47 -10.13 -45.77
N ILE A 43 -1.39 -10.00 -46.73
CA ILE A 43 -2.33 -8.87 -46.77
C ILE A 43 -3.29 -8.91 -45.58
N TYR A 44 -3.87 -10.07 -45.25
CA TYR A 44 -4.74 -10.19 -44.08
C TYR A 44 -3.99 -9.88 -42.77
N PHE A 45 -2.77 -10.37 -42.62
CA PHE A 45 -1.93 -10.07 -41.45
C PHE A 45 -1.63 -8.57 -41.33
N LEU A 46 -1.29 -7.90 -42.43
CA LEU A 46 -1.07 -6.44 -42.46
C LEU A 46 -2.33 -5.66 -42.09
N ILE A 47 -3.49 -6.07 -42.60
CA ILE A 47 -4.78 -5.44 -42.25
C ILE A 47 -5.09 -5.64 -40.77
N THR A 48 -4.89 -6.85 -40.23
CA THR A 48 -5.09 -7.13 -38.80
C THR A 48 -4.14 -6.29 -37.94
N CYS A 49 -2.86 -6.18 -38.31
CA CYS A 49 -1.90 -5.31 -37.63
C CYS A 49 -2.30 -3.83 -37.69
N ALA A 50 -2.79 -3.35 -38.83
CA ALA A 50 -3.25 -1.97 -38.98
C ALA A 50 -4.50 -1.69 -38.12
N ILE A 51 -5.46 -2.62 -38.09
CA ILE A 51 -6.66 -2.50 -37.23
C ILE A 51 -6.24 -2.51 -35.76
N LEU A 52 -5.36 -3.43 -35.34
CA LEU A 52 -4.84 -3.47 -33.97
C LEU A 52 -4.10 -2.18 -33.62
N PHE A 53 -3.28 -1.65 -34.51
CA PHE A 53 -2.59 -0.37 -34.31
C PHE A 53 -3.58 0.79 -34.15
N ILE A 54 -4.62 0.87 -34.98
CA ILE A 54 -5.67 1.89 -34.85
C ILE A 54 -6.42 1.73 -33.53
N VAL A 55 -6.77 0.51 -33.12
CA VAL A 55 -7.43 0.24 -31.83
C VAL A 55 -6.53 0.64 -30.65
N PHE A 56 -5.23 0.35 -30.72
CA PHE A 56 -4.25 0.77 -29.70
C PHE A 56 -4.07 2.29 -29.66
N GLN A 57 -4.09 2.96 -30.81
CA GLN A 57 -4.03 4.43 -30.87
C GLN A 57 -5.31 5.07 -30.32
N ILE A 58 -6.49 4.50 -30.58
CA ILE A 58 -7.75 4.95 -29.99
C ILE A 58 -7.75 4.74 -28.47
N GLN A 59 -7.25 3.60 -27.98
CA GLN A 59 -7.06 3.38 -26.54
C GLN A 59 -6.05 4.37 -25.94
N SER A 60 -4.95 4.68 -26.64
CA SER A 60 -3.96 5.69 -26.23
C SER A 60 -4.50 7.13 -26.27
N LEU A 61 -5.56 7.40 -27.03
CA LEU A 61 -6.28 8.68 -27.05
C LEU A 61 -7.35 8.77 -25.96
N GLN A 62 -7.86 7.63 -25.48
CA GLN A 62 -8.83 7.53 -24.39
C GLN A 62 -8.17 7.42 -23.00
N THR A 63 -6.90 7.03 -22.92
CA THR A 63 -6.08 7.18 -21.73
C THR A 63 -5.33 8.53 -21.80
N PRO A 64 -5.55 9.46 -20.86
CA PRO A 64 -4.75 10.68 -20.84
C PRO A 64 -3.29 10.33 -20.54
N SER A 65 -2.43 10.49 -21.54
CA SER A 65 -0.98 10.58 -21.36
C SER A 65 -0.69 11.85 -20.56
N SER A 66 -0.38 11.70 -19.29
CA SER A 66 0.20 12.76 -18.47
C SER A 66 1.71 12.57 -18.42
N SER A 67 2.43 13.16 -19.37
CA SER A 67 3.84 13.49 -19.15
C SER A 67 3.92 14.68 -18.17
N PRO A 68 4.72 14.61 -17.09
CA PRO A 68 4.81 15.69 -16.12
C PRO A 68 5.79 16.76 -16.64
N SER A 69 5.28 17.96 -16.89
CA SER A 69 6.09 19.16 -16.78
C SER A 69 6.52 19.31 -15.32
N THR A 70 7.83 19.29 -15.11
CA THR A 70 8.51 19.63 -13.86
C THR A 70 8.03 20.97 -13.32
N SER A 71 7.18 20.93 -12.30
CA SER A 71 7.00 22.03 -11.35
C SER A 71 6.42 21.47 -10.06
N LEU A 72 7.02 21.92 -8.95
CA LEU A 72 6.67 21.70 -7.55
C LEU A 72 5.16 21.70 -7.30
N LEU A 73 4.75 20.97 -6.26
CA LEU A 73 3.38 20.85 -5.70
C LEU A 73 2.39 21.94 -6.15
N PRO A 74 1.10 21.60 -6.41
CA PRO A 74 0.03 22.58 -6.38
C PRO A 74 -0.30 22.92 -4.92
N SER A 75 0.65 23.55 -4.23
CA SER A 75 0.45 24.19 -2.95
C SER A 75 0.21 25.67 -3.26
N TRP A 76 -0.97 26.16 -2.90
CA TRP A 76 -1.41 27.58 -2.93
C TRP A 76 -1.68 28.22 -4.30
N THR A 77 -1.05 27.79 -5.40
CA THR A 77 -1.29 28.42 -6.72
C THR A 77 -2.69 28.11 -7.28
N PHE A 78 -3.20 26.88 -7.08
CA PHE A 78 -4.54 26.50 -7.54
C PHE A 78 -5.67 27.13 -6.70
N LEU A 79 -5.50 27.20 -5.37
CA LEU A 79 -6.39 27.94 -4.46
C LEU A 79 -6.42 29.43 -4.82
N ASN A 80 -5.27 30.04 -5.13
CA ASN A 80 -5.19 31.42 -5.62
C ASN A 80 -5.80 31.59 -7.03
N GLN A 81 -5.74 30.57 -7.88
CA GLN A 81 -6.33 30.61 -9.23
C GLN A 81 -7.86 30.55 -9.16
N TRP A 82 -8.44 29.76 -8.26
CA TRP A 82 -9.89 29.74 -8.03
C TRP A 82 -10.39 30.94 -7.22
N GLN A 83 -9.64 31.41 -6.22
CA GLN A 83 -9.92 32.72 -5.62
C GLN A 83 -9.89 33.81 -6.71
N LYS A 84 -8.93 33.79 -7.64
CA LYS A 84 -8.92 34.70 -8.79
C LYS A 84 -10.10 34.51 -9.74
N VAL A 85 -10.58 33.28 -9.99
CA VAL A 85 -11.76 33.06 -10.83
C VAL A 85 -13.02 33.58 -10.13
N ILE A 86 -13.19 33.33 -8.83
CA ILE A 86 -14.32 33.83 -8.04
C ILE A 86 -14.27 35.36 -7.92
N ILE A 87 -13.09 35.93 -7.65
CA ILE A 87 -12.85 37.38 -7.57
C ILE A 87 -13.03 38.03 -8.96
N ASN A 88 -12.53 37.44 -10.04
CA ASN A 88 -12.73 37.99 -11.39
C ASN A 88 -14.17 37.87 -11.85
N THR A 89 -14.92 36.83 -11.44
CA THR A 89 -16.35 36.72 -11.75
C THR A 89 -17.14 37.78 -10.98
N THR A 90 -16.76 38.09 -9.73
CA THR A 90 -17.35 39.22 -8.98
C THR A 90 -16.95 40.58 -9.55
N THR A 91 -15.73 40.73 -10.09
CA THR A 91 -15.24 42.01 -10.66
C THR A 91 -15.73 42.27 -12.09
N SER A 92 -16.00 41.21 -12.87
CA SER A 92 -16.56 41.32 -14.23
C SER A 92 -18.07 41.61 -14.22
N ILE A 93 -18.75 41.32 -13.09
CA ILE A 93 -20.16 41.65 -12.87
C ILE A 93 -20.30 43.01 -12.19
N SER A 94 -19.32 43.45 -11.40
CA SER A 94 -19.31 44.78 -10.77
C SER A 94 -19.10 45.93 -11.76
N THR A 95 -18.74 45.66 -13.03
CA THR A 95 -18.64 46.68 -14.07
C THR A 95 -19.98 47.01 -14.75
N PHE A 96 -21.08 46.37 -14.35
CA PHE A 96 -22.41 46.61 -14.93
C PHE A 96 -23.44 47.29 -14.01
N ASN A 97 -23.17 47.53 -12.73
CA ASN A 97 -24.21 48.02 -11.81
C ASN A 97 -23.81 49.30 -11.08
N ASN A 98 -24.16 50.44 -11.69
CA ASN A 98 -24.58 51.63 -10.95
C ASN A 98 -26.09 51.50 -10.69
N ASP A 99 -26.50 50.61 -9.79
CA ASP A 99 -27.83 50.68 -9.19
C ASP A 99 -27.91 49.93 -7.84
N HIS A 100 -28.35 50.67 -6.82
CA HIS A 100 -28.47 50.25 -5.43
C HIS A 100 -29.70 49.34 -5.23
N ASN A 101 -29.58 48.03 -5.47
CA ASN A 101 -30.37 46.98 -4.75
C ASN A 101 -29.95 45.52 -5.03
N CYS A 102 -28.97 45.25 -5.92
CA CYS A 102 -28.72 43.88 -6.41
C CYS A 102 -27.88 42.96 -5.49
N ASN A 103 -27.37 43.44 -4.35
CA ASN A 103 -26.49 42.63 -3.49
C ASN A 103 -27.23 41.46 -2.82
N ASN A 104 -28.51 41.62 -2.49
CA ASN A 104 -29.30 40.56 -1.84
C ASN A 104 -29.59 39.38 -2.78
N ASP A 105 -29.82 39.65 -4.07
CA ASP A 105 -30.13 38.61 -5.06
C ASP A 105 -28.90 37.77 -5.43
N GLN A 106 -27.72 38.42 -5.51
CA GLN A 106 -26.45 37.74 -5.75
C GLN A 106 -26.03 36.83 -4.58
N ASP A 107 -26.21 37.30 -3.35
CA ASP A 107 -25.95 36.50 -2.15
C ASP A 107 -26.90 35.30 -2.04
N ASN A 108 -28.17 35.49 -2.37
CA ASN A 108 -29.15 34.41 -2.39
C ASN A 108 -28.85 33.37 -3.48
N LEU A 109 -28.43 33.80 -4.67
CA LEU A 109 -28.01 32.91 -5.74
C LEU A 109 -26.77 32.09 -5.34
N THR A 110 -25.78 32.75 -4.75
CA THR A 110 -24.52 32.10 -4.29
C THR A 110 -24.80 31.08 -3.19
N LYS A 111 -25.68 31.40 -2.23
CA LYS A 111 -26.16 30.46 -1.20
C LYS A 111 -26.91 29.29 -1.82
N SER A 112 -27.79 29.54 -2.79
CA SER A 112 -28.53 28.49 -3.50
C SER A 112 -27.60 27.53 -4.26
N MET A 113 -26.61 28.05 -4.98
CA MET A 113 -25.61 27.23 -5.66
C MET A 113 -24.76 26.43 -4.67
N THR A 114 -24.35 27.04 -3.56
CA THR A 114 -23.61 26.36 -2.48
C THR A 114 -24.41 25.20 -1.89
N MET A 115 -25.71 25.39 -1.65
CA MET A 115 -26.59 24.31 -1.16
C MET A 115 -26.73 23.18 -2.18
N LYS A 116 -26.94 23.50 -3.47
CA LYS A 116 -27.01 22.49 -4.53
C LYS A 116 -25.72 21.70 -4.67
N LEU A 117 -24.55 22.36 -4.58
CA LEU A 117 -23.26 21.69 -4.62
C LEU A 117 -23.08 20.75 -3.43
N ARG A 118 -23.46 21.20 -2.23
CA ARG A 118 -23.46 20.38 -1.01
C ARG A 118 -24.38 19.15 -1.13
N GLU A 119 -25.58 19.33 -1.68
CA GLU A 119 -26.56 18.25 -1.90
C GLU A 119 -26.15 17.27 -3.01
N SER A 120 -25.34 17.72 -3.97
CA SER A 120 -24.85 16.87 -5.06
C SER A 120 -23.75 15.89 -4.66
N VAL A 121 -23.19 16.03 -3.46
CA VAL A 121 -22.12 15.14 -2.96
C VAL A 121 -22.66 13.73 -2.80
N THR A 122 -22.20 12.84 -3.68
CA THR A 122 -22.62 11.43 -3.69
C THR A 122 -21.58 10.57 -2.97
N PHE A 123 -22.03 9.80 -1.98
CA PHE A 123 -21.20 8.80 -1.30
C PHE A 123 -21.27 7.47 -2.06
N LEU A 124 -20.10 6.93 -2.37
CA LEU A 124 -19.91 5.64 -3.02
C LEU A 124 -19.31 4.66 -2.00
N PRO A 125 -19.64 3.35 -2.08
CA PRO A 125 -19.03 2.36 -1.20
C PRO A 125 -17.52 2.32 -1.44
N LEU A 126 -16.74 2.26 -0.36
CA LEU A 126 -15.31 2.03 -0.43
C LEU A 126 -15.05 0.70 -1.13
N LYS A 127 -15.73 -0.37 -0.74
CA LYS A 127 -15.64 -1.69 -1.37
C LYS A 127 -16.68 -1.85 -2.49
N ASP A 128 -16.24 -1.69 -3.72
CA ASP A 128 -17.06 -1.91 -4.91
C ASP A 128 -17.17 -3.41 -5.24
N LEU A 129 -18.32 -3.99 -4.91
CA LEU A 129 -18.58 -5.42 -5.08
C LEU A 129 -18.52 -5.90 -6.54
N ARG A 130 -18.65 -4.99 -7.52
CA ARG A 130 -18.51 -5.33 -8.95
C ARG A 130 -17.11 -5.84 -9.29
N TYR A 131 -16.09 -5.43 -8.53
CA TYR A 131 -14.69 -5.82 -8.74
C TYR A 131 -14.18 -6.83 -7.69
N SER A 132 -15.08 -7.43 -6.90
CA SER A 132 -14.70 -8.35 -5.82
C SER A 132 -13.90 -9.58 -6.27
N SER A 133 -14.17 -10.10 -7.47
CA SER A 133 -13.46 -11.23 -8.07
C SER A 133 -12.08 -10.87 -8.64
N THR A 134 -11.80 -9.57 -8.81
CA THR A 134 -10.57 -9.03 -9.42
C THR A 134 -9.93 -7.96 -8.55
N ALA A 135 -10.15 -8.02 -7.23
CA ALA A 135 -9.78 -6.97 -6.27
C ALA A 135 -8.29 -6.57 -6.25
N GLN A 136 -7.40 -7.40 -6.82
CA GLN A 136 -5.96 -7.16 -6.95
C GLN A 136 -5.50 -6.73 -8.35
N GLN A 137 -6.40 -6.66 -9.34
CA GLN A 137 -6.07 -6.31 -10.73
C GLN A 137 -6.48 -4.87 -11.03
N GLY A 138 -5.54 -4.02 -11.45
CA GLY A 138 -5.83 -2.68 -11.98
C GLY A 138 -6.70 -1.82 -11.04
N HIS A 139 -7.92 -1.49 -11.48
CA HIS A 139 -8.95 -0.83 -10.68
C HIS A 139 -9.28 -1.64 -9.44
N THR A 140 -8.61 -1.35 -8.34
CA THR A 140 -8.96 -1.98 -7.07
C THR A 140 -10.44 -1.71 -6.76
N TRP A 141 -11.11 -2.66 -6.13
CA TRP A 141 -12.46 -2.45 -5.62
C TRP A 141 -12.55 -1.29 -4.61
N PHE A 142 -11.41 -0.82 -4.05
CA PHE A 142 -11.35 0.22 -3.04
C PHE A 142 -11.34 1.59 -3.71
N MET A 143 -12.34 2.44 -3.52
CA MET A 143 -12.42 3.72 -4.23
C MET A 143 -12.31 3.58 -5.76
N SER A 144 -13.08 2.65 -6.33
CA SER A 144 -13.01 2.24 -7.74
C SER A 144 -13.32 3.33 -8.78
N SER A 145 -13.92 4.47 -8.38
CA SER A 145 -14.27 5.56 -9.30
C SER A 145 -13.10 6.48 -9.66
N MET A 146 -11.95 6.30 -9.00
CA MET A 146 -10.75 7.12 -9.18
C MET A 146 -9.57 6.28 -9.67
N TYR A 147 -8.77 6.89 -10.55
CA TYR A 147 -7.52 6.33 -11.02
C TYR A 147 -6.36 6.77 -10.12
N ASP A 148 -5.37 5.90 -9.99
CA ASP A 148 -4.13 6.27 -9.32
C ASP A 148 -3.23 7.07 -10.27
N THR A 149 -2.41 7.93 -9.69
CA THR A 149 -1.26 8.51 -10.36
C THR A 149 -0.23 7.39 -10.56
N HIS A 150 0.23 7.24 -11.79
CA HIS A 150 1.22 6.24 -12.17
C HIS A 150 2.44 6.91 -12.79
N GLU A 151 3.61 6.62 -12.22
CA GLU A 151 4.91 7.00 -12.77
C GLU A 151 5.76 5.74 -12.84
N GLU A 152 6.56 5.62 -13.90
CA GLU A 152 7.33 4.40 -14.16
C GLU A 152 8.31 4.12 -13.01
N GLY A 153 8.17 2.94 -12.41
CA GLY A 153 9.05 2.47 -11.34
C GLY A 153 8.79 3.09 -9.97
N GLU A 154 7.81 3.98 -9.84
CA GLU A 154 7.39 4.64 -8.60
C GLU A 154 6.15 3.97 -7.97
N VAL A 155 5.77 4.48 -6.80
CA VAL A 155 4.55 4.06 -6.09
C VAL A 155 3.29 4.63 -6.77
N GLN A 156 2.20 3.86 -6.75
CA GLN A 156 0.88 4.27 -7.24
C GLN A 156 0.04 4.83 -6.10
N TYR A 157 -0.51 6.03 -6.28
CA TYR A 157 -1.23 6.75 -5.23
C TYR A 157 -2.30 7.69 -5.77
N GLN A 158 -3.22 8.11 -4.91
CA GLN A 158 -4.15 9.22 -5.18
C GLN A 158 -3.85 10.38 -4.24
N ILE A 159 -3.99 11.61 -4.73
CA ILE A 159 -3.87 12.83 -3.93
C ILE A 159 -5.18 13.61 -4.01
N PHE A 160 -5.61 14.13 -2.87
CA PHE A 160 -6.74 15.04 -2.75
C PHE A 160 -6.32 16.25 -1.91
N PRO A 161 -6.67 17.48 -2.31
CA PRO A 161 -7.17 17.85 -3.63
C PRO A 161 -6.11 17.67 -4.74
N SER A 162 -6.56 17.46 -5.98
CA SER A 162 -5.69 17.38 -7.15
C SER A 162 -6.43 17.78 -8.43
N ASN A 163 -5.70 17.90 -9.55
CA ASN A 163 -6.33 18.11 -10.86
C ASN A 163 -7.29 16.97 -11.22
N ALA A 164 -6.94 15.72 -10.87
CA ALA A 164 -7.79 14.56 -11.10
C ALA A 164 -9.08 14.61 -10.27
N SER A 165 -9.00 15.08 -9.01
CA SER A 165 -10.18 15.34 -8.20
C SER A 165 -10.89 16.65 -8.57
N LYS A 166 -10.36 17.44 -9.51
CA LYS A 166 -10.82 18.80 -9.83
C LYS A 166 -10.87 19.69 -8.58
N GLY A 167 -9.83 19.68 -7.75
CA GLY A 167 -9.77 20.50 -6.54
C GLY A 167 -10.64 20.04 -5.37
N ARG A 168 -11.35 18.91 -5.50
CA ARG A 168 -12.19 18.36 -4.43
C ARG A 168 -11.38 17.59 -3.40
N VAL A 169 -11.75 17.75 -2.14
CA VAL A 169 -11.22 17.01 -0.99
C VAL A 169 -11.86 15.64 -0.85
N LEU A 170 -11.15 14.72 -0.19
CA LEU A 170 -11.67 13.40 0.14
C LEU A 170 -12.53 13.48 1.41
N CYS A 171 -13.74 12.92 1.35
CA CYS A 171 -14.61 12.70 2.49
C CYS A 171 -14.83 11.20 2.69
N LEU A 172 -14.71 10.73 3.93
CA LEU A 172 -14.96 9.35 4.34
C LEU A 172 -16.14 9.29 5.31
N LYS A 173 -16.93 8.22 5.23
CA LYS A 173 -18.10 7.98 6.08
C LYS A 173 -18.20 6.48 6.38
N GLY A 174 -18.62 6.14 7.59
CA GLY A 174 -18.73 4.76 8.06
C GLY A 174 -17.53 4.32 8.90
N ASN A 175 -17.79 3.40 9.83
CA ASN A 175 -16.83 2.85 10.78
C ASN A 175 -16.85 1.32 10.83
N ASP A 176 -17.40 0.66 9.80
CA ASP A 176 -17.60 -0.77 9.82
C ASP A 176 -16.25 -1.50 9.79
N THR A 177 -16.05 -2.39 10.76
CA THR A 177 -14.82 -3.16 10.96
C THR A 177 -14.93 -4.61 10.47
N HIS A 178 -16.08 -5.00 9.92
CA HIS A 178 -16.44 -6.37 9.51
C HIS A 178 -16.91 -6.46 8.05
N ASP A 179 -17.65 -5.47 7.53
CA ASP A 179 -18.06 -5.39 6.14
C ASP A 179 -17.70 -4.04 5.50
N GLY A 180 -16.65 -4.06 4.69
CA GLY A 180 -16.15 -2.88 3.99
C GLY A 180 -17.11 -2.25 2.97
N ALA A 181 -18.22 -2.91 2.62
CA ALA A 181 -19.27 -2.30 1.78
C ALA A 181 -20.07 -1.22 2.54
N TRP A 182 -20.03 -1.22 3.88
CA TRP A 182 -20.68 -0.24 4.75
C TRP A 182 -19.80 0.96 5.10
N ASN A 183 -18.63 1.06 4.47
CA ASN A 183 -17.80 2.25 4.50
C ASN A 183 -17.85 2.95 3.14
N TYR A 184 -17.82 4.27 3.13
CA TYR A 184 -18.10 5.09 1.97
C TYR A 184 -17.08 6.22 1.81
N TYR A 185 -16.93 6.68 0.57
CA TYR A 185 -16.16 7.87 0.23
C TYR A 185 -16.95 8.79 -0.69
N ALA A 186 -16.61 10.08 -0.65
CA ALA A 186 -17.12 11.10 -1.56
C ALA A 186 -16.03 12.13 -1.85
N LEU A 187 -16.23 12.91 -2.91
CA LEU A 187 -15.41 14.07 -3.23
C LEU A 187 -16.27 15.33 -3.14
N ALA A 188 -15.81 16.33 -2.38
CA ALA A 188 -16.51 17.59 -2.19
C ALA A 188 -15.56 18.78 -2.35
N TRP A 189 -16.09 19.95 -2.73
CA TRP A 189 -15.27 21.16 -2.71
C TRP A 189 -15.06 21.62 -1.26
N PRO A 190 -13.89 22.18 -0.91
CA PRO A 190 -13.59 22.65 0.44
C PRO A 190 -14.64 23.61 1.02
N GLU A 191 -15.25 24.44 0.17
CA GLU A 191 -16.24 25.44 0.56
C GLU A 191 -17.67 24.88 0.64
N THR A 192 -17.92 23.71 0.05
CA THR A 192 -19.26 23.11 -0.08
C THR A 192 -19.29 21.65 0.41
N LEU A 193 -18.67 21.40 1.57
CA LEU A 193 -18.65 20.09 2.21
C LEU A 193 -20.07 19.55 2.47
N PRO A 194 -20.29 18.22 2.46
CA PRO A 194 -21.60 17.61 2.73
C PRO A 194 -22.16 18.03 4.09
N TYR A 195 -23.50 17.96 4.25
CA TYR A 195 -24.12 18.22 5.55
C TYR A 195 -23.58 17.26 6.63
N ASN A 196 -23.52 17.75 7.86
CA ASN A 196 -23.03 17.00 9.02
C ASN A 196 -21.63 16.42 8.80
N SER A 197 -20.74 17.19 8.17
CA SER A 197 -19.35 16.81 7.96
C SER A 197 -18.38 17.70 8.70
N THR A 198 -17.20 17.15 9.00
CA THR A 198 -16.10 17.87 9.65
C THR A 198 -14.89 17.90 8.72
N LEU A 199 -14.34 19.10 8.47
CA LEU A 199 -13.04 19.23 7.80
C LEU A 199 -11.90 19.05 8.80
N LYS A 200 -11.07 18.04 8.58
CA LYS A 200 -9.88 17.74 9.35
C LYS A 200 -8.67 18.35 8.64
N LYS A 201 -7.97 19.25 9.33
CA LYS A 201 -6.78 19.93 8.82
C LYS A 201 -5.54 19.04 8.80
N GLY A 202 -4.61 19.34 7.91
CA GLY A 202 -3.35 18.63 7.73
C GLY A 202 -3.44 17.39 6.84
N LEU A 203 -2.26 16.85 6.52
CA LEU A 203 -2.10 15.69 5.65
C LEU A 203 -2.58 14.40 6.33
N ILE A 204 -3.46 13.65 5.66
CA ILE A 204 -3.84 12.31 6.06
C ILE A 204 -3.31 11.25 5.10
N PHE A 205 -2.87 10.13 5.66
CA PHE A 205 -2.57 8.92 4.89
C PHE A 205 -3.70 7.91 5.04
N VAL A 206 -4.25 7.47 3.90
CA VAL A 206 -5.32 6.46 3.84
C VAL A 206 -4.76 5.21 3.18
N SER A 207 -4.51 4.19 3.99
CA SER A 207 -3.99 2.91 3.53
C SER A 207 -5.14 1.94 3.25
N TYR A 208 -5.12 1.32 2.08
CA TYR A 208 -5.92 0.16 1.77
C TYR A 208 -4.99 -0.95 1.28
N ASN A 209 -5.11 -2.14 1.89
CA ASN A 209 -4.39 -3.32 1.43
C ASN A 209 -5.26 -4.57 1.52
N HIS A 210 -4.90 -5.57 0.72
CA HIS A 210 -5.46 -6.92 0.80
C HIS A 210 -4.96 -7.70 2.03
N TYR A 211 -3.87 -7.26 2.65
CA TYR A 211 -3.31 -7.90 3.83
C TYR A 211 -3.50 -7.06 5.10
N ASN A 212 -3.51 -7.72 6.25
CA ASN A 212 -3.68 -7.06 7.55
C ASN A 212 -2.40 -6.35 8.04
N TYR A 213 -2.57 -5.47 9.03
CA TYR A 213 -1.48 -4.64 9.59
C TYR A 213 -0.75 -5.28 10.78
N ASP A 214 -1.19 -6.46 11.24
CA ASP A 214 -0.60 -7.14 12.40
C ASP A 214 0.63 -7.98 12.03
N ASN A 215 0.63 -8.56 10.84
CA ASN A 215 1.76 -9.35 10.34
C ASN A 215 2.83 -8.43 9.76
N ILE A 216 4.10 -8.64 10.12
CA ILE A 216 5.22 -7.77 9.70
C ILE A 216 5.35 -7.70 8.17
N TRP A 217 5.29 -8.84 7.47
CA TRP A 217 5.44 -8.88 6.01
C TRP A 217 4.28 -8.17 5.31
N HIS A 218 3.06 -8.45 5.77
CA HIS A 218 1.84 -7.83 5.25
C HIS A 218 1.81 -6.32 5.49
N GLY A 219 2.11 -5.92 6.73
CA GLY A 219 2.16 -4.55 7.17
C GLY A 219 3.22 -3.74 6.41
N LEU A 220 4.44 -4.28 6.27
CA LEU A 220 5.48 -3.66 5.45
C LEU A 220 4.99 -3.45 4.02
N SER A 221 4.40 -4.48 3.41
CA SER A 221 3.85 -4.37 2.05
C SER A 221 2.80 -3.26 1.91
N ALA A 222 2.05 -2.95 2.97
CA ALA A 222 1.04 -1.87 3.01
C ALA A 222 1.63 -0.48 3.21
N MET A 223 2.71 -0.39 3.99
CA MET A 223 3.22 0.89 4.52
C MET A 223 4.42 1.43 3.75
N VAL A 224 5.25 0.56 3.16
CA VAL A 224 6.37 0.93 2.30
C VAL A 224 5.97 1.92 1.18
N PRO A 225 4.81 1.78 0.50
CA PRO A 225 4.30 2.78 -0.44
C PRO A 225 4.30 4.23 0.08
N PHE A 226 3.90 4.45 1.33
CA PHE A 226 3.89 5.79 1.93
C PHE A 226 5.30 6.33 2.17
N VAL A 227 6.26 5.46 2.48
CA VAL A 227 7.66 5.85 2.66
C VAL A 227 8.28 6.23 1.32
N ALA A 228 7.96 5.51 0.23
CA ALA A 228 8.37 5.90 -1.12
C ALA A 228 7.82 7.29 -1.50
N TRP A 229 6.54 7.54 -1.21
CA TRP A 229 5.93 8.84 -1.42
C TRP A 229 6.58 9.94 -0.55
N HIS A 230 6.93 9.63 0.70
CA HIS A 230 7.62 10.55 1.59
C HIS A 230 9.01 10.94 1.06
N ILE A 231 9.78 9.98 0.53
CA ILE A 231 11.07 10.24 -0.14
C ILE A 231 10.87 11.15 -1.35
N LYS A 232 9.89 10.85 -2.21
CA LYS A 232 9.55 11.66 -3.37
C LYS A 232 9.25 13.12 -2.99
N ASN A 233 8.69 13.34 -1.81
CA ASN A 233 8.40 14.66 -1.24
C ASN A 233 9.50 15.16 -0.29
N GLN A 234 10.75 14.78 -0.54
CA GLN A 234 11.95 15.26 0.16
C GLN A 234 11.87 15.08 1.69
N CYS A 235 11.16 14.04 2.15
CA CYS A 235 10.93 13.75 3.55
C CYS A 235 10.36 14.92 4.38
N SER A 236 9.73 15.90 3.73
CA SER A 236 9.29 17.13 4.38
C SER A 236 7.84 17.07 4.84
N LEU A 237 7.04 16.19 4.22
CA LEU A 237 5.62 16.04 4.50
C LEU A 237 5.37 14.84 5.41
N VAL A 238 4.93 15.11 6.63
CA VAL A 238 4.60 14.10 7.65
C VAL A 238 3.07 14.09 7.83
N PRO A 239 2.43 12.91 7.79
CA PRO A 239 0.99 12.82 8.00
C PRO A 239 0.62 13.17 9.44
N SER A 240 -0.41 13.98 9.62
CA SER A 240 -1.00 14.22 10.94
C SER A 240 -1.82 13.03 11.43
N ARG A 241 -2.31 12.18 10.50
CA ARG A 241 -3.23 11.08 10.79
C ARG A 241 -3.08 9.93 9.80
N TRP A 242 -3.52 8.76 10.22
CA TRP A 242 -3.59 7.55 9.41
C TRP A 242 -4.98 6.95 9.48
N ILE A 243 -5.51 6.48 8.35
CA ILE A 243 -6.69 5.63 8.29
C ILE A 243 -6.29 4.34 7.61
N LEU A 244 -6.64 3.22 8.22
CA LEU A 244 -6.23 1.91 7.77
C LEU A 244 -7.46 1.11 7.36
N TYR A 245 -7.46 0.60 6.14
CA TYR A 245 -8.48 -0.30 5.63
C TYR A 245 -7.87 -1.64 5.21
N HIS A 246 -8.60 -2.71 5.49
CA HIS A 246 -8.28 -4.05 5.01
C HIS A 246 -9.58 -4.67 4.50
N TRP A 247 -9.64 -4.94 3.20
CA TRP A 247 -10.87 -5.35 2.49
C TRP A 247 -12.02 -4.34 2.58
N GLY A 248 -11.68 -3.06 2.71
CA GLY A 248 -12.62 -1.95 2.91
C GLY A 248 -13.11 -1.82 4.36
N GLU A 249 -12.76 -2.75 5.24
CA GLU A 249 -13.09 -2.70 6.67
C GLU A 249 -12.09 -1.82 7.41
N LEU A 250 -12.59 -0.97 8.30
CA LEU A 250 -11.76 -0.08 9.10
C LEU A 250 -10.90 -0.88 10.07
N ARG A 251 -9.62 -0.51 10.19
CA ARG A 251 -8.67 -1.09 11.13
C ARG A 251 -8.18 -0.03 12.08
N ILE A 252 -8.41 -0.28 13.36
CA ILE A 252 -8.07 0.63 14.47
C ILE A 252 -6.71 0.31 15.11
N LYS A 253 -6.03 -0.73 14.63
CA LYS A 253 -4.76 -1.22 15.21
C LYS A 253 -3.77 -1.57 14.12
N MET A 254 -2.51 -1.49 14.49
CA MET A 254 -1.33 -1.87 13.72
C MET A 254 -0.43 -2.70 14.62
N GLY A 255 0.23 -3.71 14.06
CA GLY A 255 1.18 -4.55 14.79
C GLY A 255 2.28 -3.70 15.46
N PRO A 256 2.69 -3.99 16.71
CA PRO A 256 3.62 -3.14 17.46
C PRO A 256 4.94 -2.87 16.72
N TRP A 257 5.50 -3.90 16.07
CA TRP A 257 6.74 -3.76 15.32
C TRP A 257 6.60 -2.78 14.15
N LEU A 258 5.50 -2.90 13.38
CA LEU A 258 5.24 -2.00 12.24
C LEU A 258 4.98 -0.58 12.73
N LYS A 259 4.25 -0.43 13.83
CA LYS A 259 4.02 0.87 14.47
C LYS A 259 5.33 1.56 14.82
N SER A 260 6.24 0.88 15.54
CA SER A 260 7.54 1.44 15.90
C SER A 260 8.39 1.80 14.67
N LEU A 261 8.36 0.99 13.61
CA LEU A 261 9.06 1.33 12.37
C LEU A 261 8.53 2.61 11.73
N MET A 262 7.20 2.80 11.70
CA MET A 262 6.58 3.99 11.13
C MET A 262 6.85 5.22 12.00
N GLU A 263 6.79 5.09 13.33
CA GLU A 263 7.17 6.17 14.26
C GLU A 263 8.63 6.60 14.05
N ALA A 264 9.55 5.62 13.93
CA ALA A 264 10.94 5.90 13.61
C ALA A 264 11.13 6.60 12.26
N THR A 265 10.34 6.21 11.26
CA THR A 265 10.47 6.70 9.88
C THR A 265 9.97 8.14 9.75
N PHE A 266 8.81 8.44 10.32
CA PHE A 266 8.13 9.73 10.21
C PHE A 266 8.46 10.70 11.34
N GLY A 267 9.12 10.22 12.41
CA GLY A 267 9.61 11.04 13.52
C GLY A 267 8.56 11.41 14.57
N GLU A 268 7.31 11.00 14.39
CA GLU A 268 6.18 11.35 15.26
C GLU A 268 5.36 10.10 15.63
N PRO A 269 4.69 10.10 16.80
CA PRO A 269 3.77 9.03 17.18
C PRO A 269 2.66 8.82 16.14
N LEU A 270 2.32 7.56 15.86
CA LEU A 270 1.28 7.25 14.88
C LEU A 270 -0.11 7.54 15.44
N HIS A 271 -0.79 8.53 14.86
CA HIS A 271 -2.21 8.80 15.13
C HIS A 271 -3.10 8.05 14.13
N ILE A 272 -3.52 6.84 14.49
CA ILE A 272 -4.52 6.08 13.74
C ILE A 272 -5.90 6.64 14.11
N GLU A 273 -6.64 7.16 13.14
CA GLU A 273 -7.98 7.70 13.37
C GLU A 273 -8.93 6.53 13.71
N THR A 274 -9.34 6.44 14.98
CA THR A 274 -10.24 5.40 15.49
C THR A 274 -11.65 5.89 15.76
N ASN A 275 -11.87 7.20 15.87
CA ASN A 275 -13.06 7.73 16.54
C ASN A 275 -14.24 8.07 15.62
N ASN A 276 -15.35 7.36 15.93
CA ASN A 276 -16.75 7.76 16.01
C ASN A 276 -17.38 8.49 14.82
N TYR A 277 -17.65 7.71 13.77
CA TYR A 277 -18.69 8.00 12.80
C TYR A 277 -20.08 7.70 13.39
N GLY A 278 -20.51 8.45 14.41
CA GLY A 278 -21.85 8.36 15.02
C GLY A 278 -22.11 7.08 15.84
N ASN A 279 -22.89 7.22 16.92
CA ASN A 279 -23.46 6.05 17.60
C ASN A 279 -24.40 5.33 16.63
N GLU A 280 -24.51 4.01 16.78
CA GLU A 280 -25.34 3.09 15.98
C GLU A 280 -26.84 3.47 15.89
N GLU A 281 -27.30 4.47 16.64
CA GLU A 281 -28.69 4.92 16.69
C GLU A 281 -28.98 6.22 15.90
N SER A 282 -27.98 6.87 15.31
CA SER A 282 -28.23 8.03 14.44
C SER A 282 -28.05 7.65 12.98
N GLU A 283 -29.15 7.68 12.21
CA GLU A 283 -29.17 7.55 10.74
C GLU A 283 -28.25 8.56 10.02
N ASN A 284 -27.71 9.53 10.75
CA ASN A 284 -26.74 10.51 10.29
C ASN A 284 -25.32 10.19 10.78
N MET A 285 -24.69 9.12 10.27
CA MET A 285 -23.24 8.98 10.39
C MET A 285 -22.54 10.19 9.77
N ASN A 286 -21.86 10.98 10.59
CA ASN A 286 -21.17 12.20 10.17
C ASN A 286 -19.97 11.87 9.27
N ALA A 287 -19.80 12.58 8.16
CA ALA A 287 -18.65 12.38 7.29
C ALA A 287 -17.43 13.17 7.79
N SER A 288 -16.23 12.60 7.66
CA SER A 288 -14.97 13.33 7.88
C SER A 288 -14.33 13.64 6.53
N CYS A 289 -14.11 14.91 6.25
CA CYS A 289 -13.41 15.38 5.06
C CYS A 289 -12.01 15.85 5.43
N PHE A 290 -11.04 15.72 4.53
CA PHE A 290 -9.63 15.97 4.83
C PHE A 290 -9.07 17.06 3.94
N GLU A 291 -8.37 18.02 4.54
CA GLU A 291 -7.71 19.12 3.83
C GLU A 291 -6.76 18.60 2.76
N ASP A 292 -5.88 17.68 3.13
CA ASP A 292 -4.97 16.98 2.22
C ASP A 292 -5.00 15.48 2.51
N ALA A 293 -5.13 14.64 1.49
CA ALA A 293 -5.12 13.19 1.62
C ALA A 293 -4.24 12.52 0.57
N VAL A 294 -3.45 11.55 1.00
CA VAL A 294 -2.74 10.61 0.13
C VAL A 294 -3.30 9.22 0.38
N VAL A 295 -3.80 8.59 -0.68
CA VAL A 295 -4.40 7.26 -0.63
C VAL A 295 -3.48 6.27 -1.34
N MET A 296 -3.12 5.19 -0.65
CA MET A 296 -2.39 4.06 -1.21
C MET A 296 -3.30 2.84 -1.23
N ARG A 297 -3.54 2.30 -2.42
CA ARG A 297 -4.40 1.13 -2.64
C ARG A 297 -3.65 -0.12 -3.07
N HIS A 298 -2.36 0.07 -3.37
CA HIS A 298 -1.47 -0.94 -3.90
C HIS A 298 -0.31 -1.19 -2.94
N ASN A 299 0.18 -2.42 -2.95
CA ASN A 299 1.37 -2.78 -2.21
C ASN A 299 2.65 -2.32 -2.93
N GLU A 300 3.80 -2.60 -2.32
CA GLU A 300 5.12 -2.30 -2.89
C GLU A 300 5.47 -2.99 -4.22
N GLY A 301 4.66 -3.95 -4.68
CA GLY A 301 4.91 -4.75 -5.88
C GLY A 301 4.93 -3.93 -7.17
N GLY A 302 4.28 -2.77 -7.21
CA GLY A 302 4.30 -1.86 -8.35
C GLY A 302 5.61 -1.08 -8.50
N MET A 303 6.46 -1.06 -7.48
CA MET A 303 7.69 -0.27 -7.48
C MET A 303 8.86 -1.00 -8.14
N SER A 304 9.72 -0.23 -8.81
CA SER A 304 10.98 -0.74 -9.36
C SER A 304 11.87 -1.32 -8.25
N ARG A 305 12.80 -2.19 -8.63
CA ARG A 305 13.77 -2.75 -7.69
C ARG A 305 14.62 -1.65 -7.03
N HIS A 306 15.04 -0.65 -7.80
CA HIS A 306 15.83 0.48 -7.29
C HIS A 306 15.03 1.27 -6.25
N LYS A 307 13.77 1.61 -6.54
CA LYS A 307 12.90 2.32 -5.60
C LYS A 307 12.69 1.54 -4.31
N ARG A 308 12.47 0.22 -4.39
CA ARG A 308 12.37 -0.62 -3.18
C ARG A 308 13.64 -0.59 -2.34
N ILE A 309 14.82 -0.70 -2.96
CA ILE A 309 16.10 -0.62 -2.24
C ILE A 309 16.23 0.73 -1.51
N GLU A 310 15.97 1.83 -2.21
CA GLU A 310 16.00 3.19 -1.65
C GLU A 310 15.10 3.33 -0.41
N VAL A 311 13.86 2.85 -0.51
CA VAL A 311 12.89 2.90 0.60
C VAL A 311 13.38 2.07 1.79
N TYR A 312 13.83 0.84 1.55
CA TYR A 312 14.33 -0.02 2.63
C TYR A 312 15.60 0.54 3.28
N ASP A 313 16.45 1.26 2.54
CA ASP A 313 17.63 1.92 3.09
C ASP A 313 17.23 3.10 3.99
N LEU A 314 16.23 3.90 3.61
CA LEU A 314 15.68 4.93 4.50
C LEU A 314 15.09 4.31 5.77
N LEU A 315 14.27 3.27 5.64
CA LEU A 315 13.67 2.57 6.78
C LEU A 315 14.74 2.09 7.77
N ARG A 316 15.80 1.43 7.26
CA ARG A 316 16.93 0.98 8.09
C ARG A 316 17.67 2.15 8.74
N CYS A 317 17.93 3.22 7.99
CA CYS A 317 18.60 4.41 8.49
C CYS A 317 17.83 5.04 9.65
N LYS A 318 16.53 5.27 9.46
CA LYS A 318 15.64 5.84 10.48
C LYS A 318 15.50 4.94 11.70
N ALA A 319 15.33 3.63 11.51
CA ALA A 319 15.28 2.68 12.62
C ALA A 319 16.57 2.68 13.45
N ARG A 320 17.75 2.73 12.79
CA ARG A 320 19.04 2.80 13.50
C ARG A 320 19.17 4.06 14.35
N ILE A 321 18.77 5.21 13.82
CA ILE A 321 18.78 6.48 14.56
C ILE A 321 17.81 6.39 15.75
N TYR A 322 16.57 5.96 15.50
CA TYR A 322 15.53 5.83 16.53
C TYR A 322 15.95 4.90 17.69
N CYS A 323 16.66 3.82 17.35
CA CYS A 323 17.13 2.83 18.32
C CYS A 323 18.55 3.09 18.84
N ASN A 324 19.16 4.22 18.48
CA ASN A 324 20.53 4.58 18.85
C ASN A 324 21.56 3.46 18.56
N VAL A 325 21.42 2.81 17.40
CA VAL A 325 22.32 1.73 16.98
C VAL A 325 23.61 2.35 16.45
N SER A 326 24.70 2.21 17.20
CA SER A 326 26.01 2.68 16.77
C SER A 326 26.47 1.92 15.51
N LEU A 327 26.88 2.68 14.50
CA LEU A 327 27.51 2.16 13.28
C LEU A 327 29.01 1.88 13.49
N GLU A 328 29.63 2.49 14.49
CA GLU A 328 31.07 2.45 14.73
C GLU A 328 31.54 1.12 15.33
N VAL A 329 30.67 0.44 16.09
CA VAL A 329 31.03 -0.76 16.87
C VAL A 329 31.40 -1.98 16.01
N ARG A 330 30.94 -2.07 14.75
CA ARG A 330 31.14 -3.30 13.95
C ARG A 330 32.43 -3.36 13.14
N LEU A 331 33.12 -2.24 12.92
CA LEU A 331 34.34 -2.22 12.10
C LEU A 331 35.63 -2.31 12.93
N SER A 332 35.53 -2.27 14.25
CA SER A 332 36.67 -2.17 15.16
C SER A 332 36.54 -3.08 16.41
N GLU A 333 35.54 -3.96 16.50
CA GLU A 333 35.56 -5.04 17.49
C GLU A 333 36.64 -6.05 17.09
N VAL A 334 37.77 -5.93 17.78
CA VAL A 334 38.90 -6.83 17.68
C VAL A 334 38.91 -7.71 18.93
N ASN A 335 39.10 -9.02 18.79
CA ASN A 335 39.23 -9.90 19.94
C ASN A 335 40.55 -9.64 20.71
N GLU A 336 40.74 -10.27 21.86
CA GLU A 336 41.98 -10.14 22.67
C GLU A 336 43.26 -10.48 21.88
N GLY A 337 43.15 -11.23 20.78
CA GLY A 337 44.23 -11.59 19.87
C GLY A 337 44.44 -10.64 18.68
N GLY A 338 43.72 -9.51 18.60
CA GLY A 338 43.89 -8.54 17.52
C GLY A 338 43.24 -8.95 16.18
N LEU A 339 42.34 -9.93 16.18
CA LEU A 339 41.56 -10.33 15.00
C LEU A 339 40.14 -9.74 14.97
N PRO A 340 39.59 -9.40 13.78
CA PRO A 340 38.22 -8.91 13.64
C PRO A 340 37.20 -9.93 14.15
N VAL A 341 36.24 -9.46 14.96
CA VAL A 341 35.14 -10.31 15.43
C VAL A 341 34.08 -10.47 14.33
N ILE A 342 33.75 -11.72 13.98
CA ILE A 342 32.67 -12.05 13.05
C ILE A 342 31.43 -12.45 13.86
N GLY A 343 30.47 -11.53 14.00
CA GLY A 343 29.21 -11.81 14.70
C GLY A 343 28.22 -12.61 13.84
N MET A 344 27.83 -13.80 14.28
CA MET A 344 26.76 -14.59 13.67
C MET A 344 25.57 -14.70 14.64
N THR A 345 24.40 -14.22 14.22
CA THR A 345 23.15 -14.32 14.99
C THR A 345 22.18 -15.27 14.32
N MET A 346 21.76 -16.33 15.01
CA MET A 346 20.67 -17.18 14.58
C MET A 346 19.35 -16.69 15.17
N TYR A 347 18.49 -16.14 14.31
CA TYR A 347 17.18 -15.63 14.71
C TYR A 347 16.11 -16.72 14.58
N MET A 348 15.66 -17.25 15.71
CA MET A 348 14.73 -18.37 15.78
C MET A 348 13.30 -17.95 16.07
N ARG A 349 12.36 -18.74 15.59
CA ARG A 349 10.93 -18.58 15.86
C ARG A 349 10.50 -19.58 16.91
N THR A 350 9.59 -19.18 17.78
CA THR A 350 8.89 -20.06 18.71
C THR A 350 7.54 -20.50 18.14
N GLY A 351 6.95 -21.56 18.72
CA GLY A 351 5.61 -22.03 18.38
C GLY A 351 5.55 -22.99 17.18
N PRO A 352 4.39 -23.10 16.48
CA PRO A 352 4.13 -24.17 15.49
C PRO A 352 5.08 -24.24 14.29
N ARG A 353 5.88 -23.19 14.05
CA ARG A 353 6.87 -23.13 12.96
C ARG A 353 8.32 -23.16 13.47
N SER A 354 8.56 -23.55 14.72
CA SER A 354 9.91 -23.73 15.26
C SER A 354 10.56 -25.03 14.77
N PHE A 355 11.86 -25.17 14.98
CA PHE A 355 12.54 -26.43 14.72
C PHE A 355 12.09 -27.50 15.73
N LYS A 356 11.84 -28.73 15.27
CA LYS A 356 11.50 -29.86 16.16
C LYS A 356 12.58 -30.11 17.22
N ASN A 357 13.84 -29.89 16.88
CA ASN A 357 14.97 -30.03 17.79
C ASN A 357 15.92 -28.84 17.62
N GLU A 358 15.52 -27.71 18.22
CA GLU A 358 16.27 -26.45 18.22
C GLU A 358 17.72 -26.64 18.66
N SER A 359 17.96 -27.37 19.76
CA SER A 359 19.28 -27.59 20.32
C SER A 359 20.25 -28.25 19.35
N VAL A 360 19.78 -29.16 18.50
CA VAL A 360 20.62 -29.78 17.46
C VAL A 360 20.99 -28.77 16.38
N VAL A 361 20.04 -27.95 15.94
CA VAL A 361 20.31 -26.92 14.91
C VAL A 361 21.28 -25.88 15.43
N ILE A 362 21.09 -25.41 16.67
CA ILE A 362 22.00 -24.48 17.36
C ILE A 362 23.43 -25.04 17.37
N LYS A 363 23.60 -26.31 17.77
CA LYS A 363 24.93 -26.97 17.80
C LYS A 363 25.60 -27.07 16.45
N ILE A 364 24.83 -27.25 15.36
CA ILE A 364 25.39 -27.30 14.00
C ILE A 364 26.01 -25.95 13.66
N PHE A 365 25.27 -24.85 13.84
CA PHE A 365 25.75 -23.51 13.52
C PHE A 365 26.87 -23.04 14.45
N GLU A 366 26.79 -23.38 15.74
CA GLU A 366 27.85 -23.12 16.71
C GLU A 366 29.16 -23.82 16.31
N LYS A 367 29.09 -25.11 15.92
CA LYS A 367 30.25 -25.87 15.45
C LYS A 367 30.86 -25.30 14.17
N GLU A 368 30.05 -24.82 13.24
CA GLU A 368 30.57 -24.17 12.02
C GLU A 368 31.23 -22.82 12.35
N CYS A 369 30.66 -22.02 13.25
CA CYS A 369 31.25 -20.77 13.71
C CYS A 369 32.61 -21.00 14.39
N GLN A 370 32.74 -22.05 15.22
CA GLN A 370 34.01 -22.40 15.88
C GLN A 370 35.16 -22.76 14.92
N LYS A 371 34.87 -23.08 13.65
CA LYS A 371 35.92 -23.31 12.64
C LYS A 371 36.52 -22.01 12.09
N VAL A 372 35.87 -20.88 12.32
CA VAL A 372 36.28 -19.56 11.83
C VAL A 372 36.80 -18.76 13.02
N GLU A 373 38.10 -18.44 13.00
CA GLU A 373 38.72 -17.64 14.05
C GLU A 373 38.05 -16.27 14.16
N GLY A 374 37.78 -15.82 15.40
CA GLY A 374 37.06 -14.58 15.66
C GLY A 374 35.54 -14.66 15.51
N CYS A 375 34.95 -15.82 15.16
CA CYS A 375 33.51 -15.95 15.05
C CYS A 375 32.82 -16.03 16.42
N ARG A 376 31.78 -15.20 16.63
CA ARG A 376 30.94 -15.17 17.81
C ARG A 376 29.51 -15.55 17.44
N PHE A 377 29.04 -16.68 17.94
CA PHE A 377 27.68 -17.15 17.71
C PHE A 377 26.73 -16.75 18.84
N ILE A 378 25.58 -16.19 18.49
CA ILE A 378 24.48 -15.93 19.41
C ILE A 378 23.15 -16.44 18.85
N VAL A 379 22.26 -16.87 19.74
CA VAL A 379 20.89 -17.25 19.40
C VAL A 379 19.95 -16.19 19.94
N ALA A 380 19.02 -15.74 19.11
CA ALA A 380 17.98 -14.79 19.49
C ALA A 380 16.62 -15.33 19.06
N TYR A 381 15.59 -15.04 19.85
CA TYR A 381 14.23 -15.49 19.58
C TYR A 381 13.36 -14.31 19.18
N SER A 382 12.66 -14.43 18.06
CA SER A 382 11.89 -13.34 17.48
C SER A 382 10.78 -12.80 18.37
N SER A 383 10.20 -13.67 19.18
CA SER A 383 9.13 -13.32 20.12
C SER A 383 9.61 -12.54 21.35
N ASN A 384 10.91 -12.59 21.66
CA ASN A 384 11.46 -12.09 22.92
C ASN A 384 12.28 -10.81 22.75
N ARG A 385 12.17 -10.15 21.59
CA ARG A 385 12.95 -8.95 21.25
C ARG A 385 12.03 -7.79 20.95
N THR A 386 12.27 -6.67 21.60
CA THR A 386 11.69 -5.37 21.26
C THR A 386 12.18 -4.89 19.89
N PHE A 387 11.48 -3.95 19.27
CA PHE A 387 11.84 -3.39 17.96
C PHE A 387 13.32 -3.00 17.84
N CYS A 388 13.90 -2.37 18.87
CA CYS A 388 15.28 -1.91 18.85
C CYS A 388 16.33 -2.97 19.17
N GLU A 389 15.95 -4.09 19.79
CA GLU A 389 16.86 -5.22 19.96
C GLU A 389 16.94 -6.11 18.71
N GLN A 390 15.97 -5.99 17.81
CA GLN A 390 15.96 -6.65 16.49
C GLN A 390 16.79 -5.83 15.51
#